data_AF-A0A925EXP9-F1
#
_entry.id   AF-A0A925EXP9-F1
#
_cell.length_a   1.000
_cell.length_b   1.000
_cell.length_c   1.000
_cell.angle_alpha   90.00
_cell.angle_beta   90.00
_cell.angle_gamma   90.00
#
_symmetry.space_group_name_H-M   'P 1'
#
loop_
_entity.id
_entity.type
_entity.pdbx_description
1 polymer ?
#
loop_
_entity_poly.entity_id
_entity_poly.type
_entity_poly.pdbx_seq_one_letter_code
_entity_poly.pdbx_strand_id
1 'polypeptide(L)'
;MFSDYLRLGIDHILDTEAYDHILFVTVLCALYDPSLWKRILVLVTAFTIGHSLTLALSSLDLVQINPSLVETLIPVTIILTGIFNIYSVTISDKHHRMVMFNYILALGFGLIHGLGFSNYFKAILGKEESVVQPLFAFNIGVELGQIVIVSIVMALAFVVLHLLKIQKKYWTIPVSLFSIVVATYLLSK
;
A
#
# COMPACT_ATOMS: atom_id res chain seq x y z
N MET A 1 -15.19 7.45 19.71
CA MET A 1 -15.67 6.41 18.76
C MET A 1 -15.14 6.66 17.35
N PHE A 2 -15.75 7.55 16.55
CA PHE A 2 -15.26 7.80 15.17
C PHE A 2 -13.81 8.28 15.13
N SER A 3 -13.44 9.24 15.98
CA SER A 3 -12.07 9.77 16.09
C SER A 3 -11.03 8.71 16.42
N ASP A 4 -11.41 7.69 17.21
CA ASP A 4 -10.48 6.67 17.70
C ASP A 4 -10.18 5.69 16.59
N TYR A 5 -11.19 5.25 15.84
CA TYR A 5 -11.01 4.41 14.65
C TYR A 5 -10.33 5.17 13.51
N LEU A 6 -10.65 6.46 13.32
CA LEU A 6 -9.95 7.33 12.37
C LEU A 6 -8.45 7.38 12.68
N ARG A 7 -8.10 7.65 13.95
CA ARG A 7 -6.71 7.67 14.39
C ARG A 7 -6.06 6.30 14.27
N LEU A 8 -6.77 5.23 14.61
CA LEU A 8 -6.28 3.86 14.45
C LEU A 8 -5.91 3.56 12.99
N GLY A 9 -6.72 4.02 12.02
CA GLY A 9 -6.42 3.86 10.60
C GLY A 9 -5.18 4.65 10.15
N ILE A 10 -5.00 5.87 10.66
CA ILE A 10 -3.81 6.68 10.40
C ILE A 10 -2.57 6.00 10.99
N ASP A 11 -2.65 5.63 12.28
CA ASP A 11 -1.55 5.03 13.01
C ASP A 11 -1.18 3.66 12.40
N HIS A 12 -2.15 2.88 11.93
CA HIS A 12 -1.91 1.61 11.22
C HIS A 12 -1.07 1.77 9.95
N ILE A 13 -1.29 2.83 9.17
CA ILE A 13 -0.56 3.08 7.92
C ILE A 13 0.80 3.74 8.16
N LEU A 14 0.91 4.56 9.21
CA LEU A 14 2.12 5.30 9.55
C LEU A 14 2.99 4.58 10.59
N ASP A 15 2.62 3.37 11.02
CA ASP A 15 3.36 2.59 11.99
C ASP A 15 4.77 2.25 11.46
N THR A 16 5.79 2.73 12.17
CA THR A 16 7.19 2.48 11.82
C THR A 16 7.64 1.08 12.19
N GLU A 17 6.93 0.38 13.08
CA GLU A 17 7.20 -1.02 13.43
C GLU A 17 6.61 -1.98 12.37
N ALA A 18 5.54 -1.54 11.68
CA ALA A 18 4.87 -2.26 10.59
C ALA A 18 4.93 -1.47 9.27
N TYR A 19 6.16 -1.21 8.81
CA TYR A 19 6.45 -0.32 7.68
C TYR A 19 6.13 -0.90 6.29
N ASP A 20 5.50 -2.07 6.19
CA ASP A 20 5.13 -2.73 4.93
C ASP A 20 4.24 -1.85 4.04
N HIS A 21 3.28 -1.11 4.61
CA HIS A 21 2.46 -0.12 3.90
C HIS A 21 3.30 1.00 3.29
N ILE A 22 4.19 1.58 4.11
CA ILE A 22 5.08 2.66 3.68
C ILE A 22 5.94 2.15 2.52
N LEU A 23 6.49 0.94 2.66
CA LEU A 23 7.33 0.33 1.65
C LEU A 23 6.57 0.05 0.35
N PHE A 24 5.36 -0.50 0.46
CA PHE A 24 4.50 -0.80 -0.68
C PHE A 24 4.07 0.46 -1.43
N VAL A 25 3.53 1.46 -0.72
CA VAL A 25 3.11 2.72 -1.32
C VAL A 25 4.30 3.43 -1.97
N THR A 26 5.47 3.40 -1.32
CA THR A 26 6.71 3.98 -1.86
C THR A 26 7.12 3.29 -3.17
N VAL A 27 7.20 1.97 -3.20
CA VAL A 27 7.60 1.25 -4.42
C VAL A 27 6.54 1.41 -5.52
N LEU A 28 5.26 1.34 -5.20
CA LEU A 28 4.18 1.53 -6.18
C LEU A 28 4.25 2.93 -6.82
N CYS A 29 4.53 3.95 -6.01
CA CYS A 29 4.67 5.34 -6.45
C CYS A 29 5.94 5.61 -7.26
N ALA A 30 7.00 4.80 -7.08
CA ALA A 30 8.31 5.02 -7.72
C ALA A 30 8.25 5.03 -9.25
N LEU A 31 7.21 4.42 -9.85
CA LEU A 31 6.99 4.38 -11.30
C LEU A 31 6.16 5.57 -11.82
N TYR A 32 5.73 6.51 -10.99
CA TYR A 32 4.88 7.63 -11.41
C TYR A 32 5.64 8.95 -11.41
N ASP A 33 5.34 9.81 -12.38
CA ASP A 33 5.78 11.20 -12.37
C ASP A 33 4.82 12.01 -11.47
N PRO A 34 5.31 12.94 -10.63
CA PRO A 34 4.47 13.76 -9.75
C PRO A 34 3.35 14.52 -10.47
N SER A 35 3.51 14.86 -11.75
CA SER A 35 2.46 15.48 -12.57
C SER A 35 1.21 14.60 -12.74
N LEU A 36 1.34 13.28 -12.54
CA LEU A 36 0.26 12.30 -12.68
C LEU A 36 -0.51 12.05 -11.37
N TRP A 37 -0.61 13.04 -10.50
CA TRP A 37 -1.23 12.94 -9.17
C TRP A 37 -2.62 12.28 -9.16
N LYS A 38 -3.47 12.53 -10.17
CA LYS A 38 -4.80 11.88 -10.28
C LYS A 38 -4.71 10.36 -10.37
N ARG A 39 -3.72 9.83 -11.10
CA ARG A 39 -3.51 8.38 -11.21
C ARG A 39 -3.03 7.79 -9.90
N ILE A 40 -2.24 8.55 -9.15
CA ILE A 40 -1.72 8.12 -7.85
C ILE A 40 -2.85 8.07 -6.81
N LEU A 41 -3.73 9.06 -6.80
CA LEU A 41 -4.93 9.01 -5.94
C LEU A 41 -5.78 7.77 -6.25
N VAL A 42 -6.00 7.44 -7.53
CA VAL A 42 -6.74 6.22 -7.90
C VAL A 42 -6.03 4.94 -7.41
N LEU A 43 -4.69 4.90 -7.40
CA LEU A 43 -3.95 3.76 -6.83
C LEU A 43 -4.16 3.61 -5.32
N VAL A 44 -4.06 4.72 -4.59
CA VAL A 44 -4.26 4.76 -3.13
C VAL A 44 -5.68 4.33 -2.78
N THR A 45 -6.67 4.85 -3.50
CA THR A 45 -8.07 4.45 -3.31
C THR A 45 -8.28 2.99 -3.70
N ALA A 46 -7.66 2.47 -4.76
CA ALA A 46 -7.76 1.05 -5.12
C ALA A 46 -7.19 0.12 -4.03
N PHE A 47 -6.06 0.51 -3.42
CA PHE A 47 -5.55 -0.18 -2.23
C PHE A 47 -6.57 -0.14 -1.09
N THR A 48 -7.08 1.05 -0.75
CA THR A 48 -8.03 1.23 0.36
C THR A 48 -9.29 0.40 0.15
N ILE A 49 -9.80 0.32 -1.09
CA ILE A 49 -10.97 -0.51 -1.42
C ILE A 49 -10.67 -2.00 -1.19
N GLY A 50 -9.53 -2.51 -1.67
CA GLY A 50 -9.14 -3.91 -1.44
C GLY A 50 -8.97 -4.22 0.06
N HIS A 51 -8.31 -3.32 0.77
CA HIS A 51 -8.10 -3.39 2.21
C HIS A 51 -9.42 -3.41 2.97
N SER A 52 -10.29 -2.45 2.69
CA SER A 52 -11.63 -2.34 3.29
C SER A 52 -12.44 -3.61 3.07
N LEU A 53 -12.42 -4.17 1.86
CA LEU A 53 -13.21 -5.32 1.50
C LEU A 53 -12.82 -6.55 2.31
N THR A 54 -11.54 -6.89 2.36
CA THR A 54 -11.07 -8.08 3.07
C THR A 54 -11.12 -7.92 4.57
N LEU A 55 -10.84 -6.72 5.08
CA LEU A 55 -11.03 -6.39 6.49
C LEU A 55 -12.50 -6.56 6.91
N ALA A 56 -13.44 -6.05 6.10
CA ALA A 56 -14.87 -6.20 6.35
C ALA A 56 -15.29 -7.67 6.33
N LEU A 57 -14.95 -8.40 5.27
CA LEU A 57 -15.29 -9.82 5.13
C LEU A 57 -14.73 -10.67 6.28
N SER A 58 -13.50 -10.39 6.71
CA SER A 58 -12.88 -11.14 7.79
C SER A 58 -13.43 -10.75 9.17
N SER A 59 -13.74 -9.46 9.40
CA SER A 59 -14.40 -9.00 10.64
C SER A 59 -15.81 -9.60 10.84
N LEU A 60 -16.49 -9.92 9.73
CA LEU A 60 -17.81 -10.57 9.70
C LEU A 60 -17.74 -12.10 9.67
N ASP A 61 -16.56 -12.70 9.86
CA ASP A 61 -16.33 -14.14 9.79
C ASP A 61 -16.67 -14.82 8.45
N LEU A 62 -16.75 -14.05 7.36
CA LEU A 62 -17.03 -14.57 6.02
C LEU A 62 -15.77 -15.11 5.33
N VAL A 63 -14.60 -14.60 5.69
CA VAL A 63 -13.30 -15.03 5.14
C VAL A 63 -12.29 -15.20 6.27
N GLN A 64 -11.68 -16.38 6.33
CA GLN A 64 -10.60 -16.70 7.25
C GLN A 64 -9.45 -17.34 6.47
N ILE A 65 -8.28 -16.69 6.49
CA ILE A 65 -7.06 -17.19 5.87
C ILE A 65 -6.01 -17.36 6.98
N ASN A 66 -5.14 -18.35 6.83
CA ASN A 66 -4.03 -18.57 7.75
C ASN A 66 -3.14 -17.29 7.82
N PRO A 67 -2.97 -16.67 9.00
CA PRO A 67 -2.14 -15.48 9.17
C PRO A 67 -0.72 -15.62 8.62
N SER A 68 -0.09 -16.79 8.80
CA SER A 68 1.28 -17.02 8.28
C SER A 68 1.35 -16.96 6.75
N LEU A 69 0.28 -17.36 6.05
CA LEU A 69 0.22 -17.20 4.59
C LEU A 69 0.11 -15.72 4.22
N VAL A 70 -0.71 -14.95 4.94
CA VAL A 70 -0.89 -13.52 4.70
C VAL A 70 0.42 -12.76 4.96
N GLU A 71 1.07 -13.03 6.09
CA GLU A 71 2.38 -12.48 6.47
C GLU A 71 3.46 -12.77 5.41
N THR A 72 3.40 -13.94 4.76
CA THR A 72 4.31 -14.28 3.66
C THR A 72 3.95 -13.53 2.36
N LEU A 73 2.66 -13.35 2.07
CA LEU A 73 2.19 -12.74 0.82
C LEU A 73 2.41 -11.22 0.77
N ILE A 74 2.40 -10.52 1.92
CA ILE A 74 2.65 -9.08 2.02
C ILE A 74 4.03 -8.70 1.44
N PRO A 75 5.17 -9.24 1.91
CA PRO A 75 6.47 -8.93 1.33
C PRO A 75 6.64 -9.47 -0.09
N VAL A 76 6.03 -10.62 -0.43
CA VAL A 76 6.05 -11.16 -1.81
C VAL A 76 5.46 -10.16 -2.79
N THR A 77 4.33 -9.54 -2.47
CA THR A 77 3.68 -8.55 -3.33
C THR A 77 4.49 -7.25 -3.46
N ILE A 78 5.21 -6.83 -2.43
CA ILE A 78 6.19 -5.72 -2.50
C ILE A 78 7.34 -6.06 -3.45
N ILE A 79 7.91 -7.27 -3.32
CA ILE A 79 9.00 -7.75 -4.19
C ILE A 79 8.54 -7.78 -5.65
N LEU A 80 7.35 -8.34 -5.93
CA LEU A 80 6.78 -8.39 -7.28
C LEU A 80 6.58 -7.00 -7.87
N THR A 81 6.13 -6.03 -7.06
CA THR A 81 5.98 -4.63 -7.49
C THR A 81 7.33 -4.00 -7.83
N GLY A 82 8.36 -4.23 -7.01
CA GLY A 82 9.71 -3.74 -7.27
C GLY A 82 10.31 -4.32 -8.56
N ILE A 83 10.17 -5.63 -8.78
CA ILE A 83 10.63 -6.32 -9.99
C ILE A 83 9.90 -5.76 -11.22
N PHE A 84 8.57 -5.62 -11.11
CA PHE A 84 7.75 -5.06 -12.18
C PHE A 84 8.22 -3.64 -12.56
N ASN A 85 8.44 -2.78 -11.58
CA ASN A 85 8.94 -1.42 -11.81
C ASN A 85 10.29 -1.39 -12.54
N ILE A 86 11.24 -2.23 -12.12
CA ILE A 86 12.56 -2.31 -12.76
C ILE A 86 12.41 -2.76 -14.22
N TYR A 87 11.60 -3.80 -14.46
CA TYR A 87 11.29 -4.28 -15.80
C TYR A 87 10.64 -3.17 -16.66
N SER A 88 9.68 -2.42 -16.10
CA SER A 88 8.98 -1.33 -16.78
C SER A 88 9.90 -0.23 -17.28
N VAL A 89 10.91 0.16 -16.50
CA VAL A 89 11.83 1.26 -16.88
C VAL A 89 13.07 0.79 -17.66
N THR A 90 13.29 -0.52 -17.80
CA THR A 90 14.46 -1.06 -18.50
C THR A 90 14.15 -1.67 -19.86
N ILE A 91 13.00 -2.34 -20.00
CA ILE A 91 12.73 -3.23 -21.15
C ILE A 91 11.51 -2.78 -21.98
N SER A 92 10.53 -2.11 -21.37
CA SER A 92 9.21 -1.93 -21.99
C SER A 92 8.91 -0.50 -22.43
N ASP A 93 8.77 -0.30 -23.74
CA ASP A 93 8.32 0.95 -24.37
C ASP A 93 6.77 1.13 -24.31
N LYS A 94 6.05 0.18 -23.70
CA LYS A 94 4.58 0.09 -23.73
C LYS A 94 3.94 0.70 -22.48
N HIS A 95 3.98 2.02 -22.37
CA HIS A 95 3.48 2.78 -21.21
C HIS A 95 2.03 2.46 -20.76
N HIS A 96 1.10 2.11 -21.67
CA HIS A 96 -0.33 2.01 -21.31
C HIS A 96 -0.71 0.70 -20.59
N ARG A 97 -0.17 -0.45 -21.00
CA ARG A 97 -0.46 -1.76 -20.36
C ARG A 97 0.07 -1.82 -18.93
N MET A 98 1.15 -1.10 -18.65
CA MET A 98 1.79 -1.11 -17.34
C MET A 98 1.01 -0.35 -16.27
N VAL A 99 0.23 0.67 -16.67
CA VAL A 99 -0.59 1.45 -15.73
C VAL A 99 -1.75 0.61 -15.17
N MET A 100 -2.39 -0.24 -15.99
CA MET A 100 -3.49 -1.08 -15.52
C MET A 100 -3.02 -2.16 -14.53
N PHE A 101 -1.83 -2.72 -14.77
CA PHE A 101 -1.25 -3.73 -13.89
C PHE A 101 -0.96 -3.17 -12.50
N ASN A 102 -0.52 -1.92 -12.38
CA ASN A 102 -0.29 -1.28 -11.08
C ASN A 102 -1.56 -1.11 -10.25
N TYR A 103 -2.71 -0.83 -10.86
CA TYR A 103 -3.98 -0.79 -10.12
C TYR A 103 -4.37 -2.17 -9.59
N ILE A 104 -4.09 -3.23 -10.36
CA ILE A 104 -4.31 -4.62 -9.93
C ILE A 104 -3.35 -4.97 -8.78
N LEU A 105 -2.08 -4.55 -8.85
CA LEU A 105 -1.13 -4.73 -7.75
C LEU A 105 -1.57 -3.98 -6.50
N ALA A 106 -2.02 -2.72 -6.63
CA ALA A 106 -2.51 -1.91 -5.51
C ALA A 106 -3.74 -2.56 -4.84
N LEU A 107 -4.72 -2.96 -5.65
CA LEU A 107 -5.91 -3.66 -5.17
C LEU A 107 -5.54 -5.00 -4.52
N GLY A 108 -4.69 -5.80 -5.17
CA GLY A 108 -4.25 -7.11 -4.69
C GLY A 108 -3.48 -7.03 -3.37
N PHE A 109 -2.58 -6.05 -3.25
CA PHE A 109 -1.90 -5.76 -1.99
C PHE A 109 -2.92 -5.35 -0.92
N GLY A 110 -3.85 -4.44 -1.23
CA GLY A 110 -4.93 -4.08 -0.32
C GLY A 110 -5.72 -5.28 0.20
N LEU A 111 -6.13 -6.18 -0.70
CA LEU A 111 -6.84 -7.41 -0.35
C LEU A 111 -6.02 -8.29 0.60
N ILE A 112 -4.75 -8.53 0.29
CA ILE A 112 -3.89 -9.38 1.14
C ILE A 112 -3.69 -8.71 2.50
N HIS A 113 -3.43 -7.41 2.49
CA HIS A 113 -3.05 -6.69 3.69
C HIS A 113 -4.20 -6.50 4.67
N GLY A 114 -5.42 -6.28 4.17
CA GLY A 114 -6.62 -6.20 5.01
C GLY A 114 -6.90 -7.48 5.80
N LEU A 115 -6.45 -8.64 5.28
CA LEU A 115 -6.51 -9.91 6.02
C LEU A 115 -5.47 -9.99 7.16
N GLY A 116 -4.33 -9.31 7.02
CA GLY A 116 -3.26 -9.34 8.03
C GLY A 116 -3.65 -8.59 9.30
N PHE A 117 -4.46 -7.55 9.16
CA PHE A 117 -4.92 -6.72 10.27
C PHE A 117 -6.26 -7.17 10.87
N SER A 118 -6.99 -8.06 10.21
CA SER A 118 -8.40 -8.33 10.54
C SER A 118 -8.64 -8.90 11.93
N ASN A 119 -7.78 -9.80 12.39
CA ASN A 119 -7.89 -10.40 13.72
C ASN A 119 -7.73 -9.34 14.83
N TYR A 120 -6.78 -8.42 14.67
CA TYR A 120 -6.56 -7.33 15.61
C TYR A 120 -7.73 -6.33 15.59
N PHE A 121 -8.18 -5.94 14.39
CA PHE A 121 -9.34 -5.06 14.26
C PHE A 121 -10.59 -5.67 14.91
N LYS A 122 -10.84 -6.97 14.69
CA LYS A 122 -11.95 -7.71 15.29
C LYS A 122 -11.85 -7.75 16.82
N ALA A 123 -10.66 -7.92 17.38
CA ALA A 123 -10.45 -7.89 18.82
C ALA A 123 -10.82 -6.53 19.45
N ILE A 124 -10.49 -5.43 18.76
CA ILE A 124 -10.89 -4.07 19.18
C ILE A 124 -12.40 -3.87 19.04
N LEU A 125 -13.00 -4.42 17.99
CA LEU A 125 -14.42 -4.27 17.69
C LEU A 125 -15.33 -4.98 18.71
N GLY A 126 -14.83 -5.94 19.49
CA GLY A 126 -15.64 -6.94 20.22
C GLY A 126 -16.75 -6.47 21.17
N LYS A 127 -16.89 -5.16 21.46
CA LYS A 127 -18.00 -4.59 22.24
C LYS A 127 -18.95 -3.70 21.42
N GLU A 128 -18.68 -3.50 20.13
CA GLU A 128 -19.46 -2.62 19.26
C GLU A 128 -20.70 -3.34 18.72
N GLU A 129 -21.84 -2.64 18.69
CA GLU A 129 -23.09 -3.16 18.13
C GLU A 129 -23.09 -3.18 16.58
N SER A 130 -22.22 -2.41 15.93
CA SER A 130 -22.14 -2.31 14.47
C SER A 130 -20.71 -2.17 13.96
N VAL A 131 -20.39 -2.96 12.93
CA VAL A 131 -19.07 -2.99 12.27
C VAL A 131 -18.90 -1.82 11.30
N VAL A 132 -20.00 -1.26 10.78
CA VAL A 132 -19.99 -0.34 9.64
C VAL A 132 -19.32 0.98 9.97
N GLN A 133 -19.69 1.62 11.09
CA GLN A 133 -19.14 2.92 11.47
C GLN A 133 -17.65 2.85 11.85
N PRO A 134 -17.19 1.87 12.66
CA PRO A 134 -15.78 1.63 12.90
C PRO A 134 -14.96 1.40 11.63
N LEU A 135 -15.43 0.53 10.73
CA LEU A 135 -14.74 0.26 9.46
C LEU A 135 -14.66 1.51 8.59
N PHE A 136 -15.74 2.28 8.49
CA PHE A 136 -15.77 3.49 7.68
C PHE A 136 -14.77 4.53 8.21
N ALA A 137 -14.79 4.79 9.53
CA ALA A 137 -13.85 5.70 10.18
C ALA A 137 -12.40 5.25 10.00
N PHE A 138 -12.12 3.96 10.20
CA PHE A 138 -10.81 3.37 10.03
C PHE A 138 -10.29 3.52 8.59
N ASN A 139 -11.11 3.23 7.58
CA ASN A 139 -10.67 3.32 6.19
C ASN A 139 -10.45 4.77 5.72
N ILE A 140 -11.19 5.75 6.26
CA ILE A 140 -10.84 7.17 6.07
C ILE A 140 -9.46 7.45 6.66
N GLY A 141 -9.17 6.92 7.85
CA GLY A 141 -7.86 7.04 8.48
C GLY A 141 -6.74 6.44 7.63
N VAL A 142 -6.99 5.26 7.05
CA VAL A 142 -6.09 4.58 6.12
C VAL A 142 -5.78 5.46 4.92
N GLU A 143 -6.81 5.97 4.23
CA GLU A 143 -6.63 6.80 3.04
C GLU A 143 -5.87 8.11 3.37
N LEU A 144 -6.15 8.73 4.53
CA LEU A 144 -5.40 9.90 5.02
C LEU A 144 -3.92 9.58 5.29
N GLY A 145 -3.64 8.48 5.98
CA GLY A 145 -2.26 8.03 6.23
C GLY A 145 -1.50 7.76 4.93
N GLN A 146 -2.17 7.16 3.94
CA GLN A 146 -1.55 6.92 2.64
C GLN A 146 -1.28 8.21 1.87
N ILE A 147 -2.19 9.19 1.93
CA ILE A 147 -1.98 10.52 1.33
C ILE A 147 -0.72 11.18 1.91
N VAL A 148 -0.46 11.04 3.22
CA VAL A 148 0.78 11.56 3.84
C VAL A 148 2.02 10.90 3.22
N ILE A 149 2.05 9.56 3.15
CA ILE A 149 3.17 8.82 2.55
C ILE A 149 3.37 9.23 1.09
N VAL A 150 2.30 9.23 0.30
CA VAL A 150 2.33 9.61 -1.11
C VAL A 150 2.87 11.03 -1.28
N SER A 151 2.43 11.97 -0.45
CA SER A 151 2.88 13.36 -0.53
C SER A 151 4.40 13.47 -0.31
N ILE A 152 4.94 12.74 0.67
CA ILE A 152 6.38 12.70 0.93
C ILE A 152 7.15 12.08 -0.24
N VAL A 153 6.72 10.91 -0.73
CA VAL A 153 7.38 10.21 -1.84
C VAL A 153 7.32 11.05 -3.13
N MET A 154 6.19 11.72 -3.40
CA MET A 154 6.03 12.58 -4.57
C MET A 154 6.83 13.87 -4.47
N ALA A 155 6.98 14.45 -3.27
CA ALA A 155 7.86 15.60 -3.07
C ALA A 155 9.32 15.24 -3.36
N LEU A 156 9.79 14.09 -2.87
CA LEU A 156 11.13 13.58 -3.15
C LEU A 156 11.32 13.28 -4.65
N ALA A 157 10.35 12.61 -5.27
CA ALA A 157 10.37 12.36 -6.71
C ALA A 157 10.38 13.67 -7.51
N PHE A 158 9.65 14.71 -7.08
CA PHE A 158 9.66 16.02 -7.74
C PHE A 158 11.05 16.66 -7.69
N VAL A 159 11.71 16.64 -6.52
CA VAL A 159 13.08 17.15 -6.40
C VAL A 159 14.02 16.41 -7.35
N VAL A 160 13.98 15.08 -7.36
CA VAL A 160 14.90 14.26 -8.18
C VAL A 160 14.63 14.43 -9.67
N LEU A 161 13.37 14.36 -10.09
CA LEU A 161 13.02 14.32 -11.51
C LEU A 161 12.95 15.71 -12.15
N HIS A 162 12.45 16.71 -11.43
CA HIS A 162 12.18 18.05 -11.98
C HIS A 162 13.23 19.09 -11.58
N LEU A 163 13.71 19.08 -10.33
CA LEU A 163 14.74 20.06 -9.89
C LEU A 163 16.16 19.61 -10.25
N LEU A 164 16.51 18.37 -9.90
CA LEU A 164 17.82 17.77 -10.22
C LEU A 164 17.89 17.24 -11.66
N LYS A 165 16.73 17.14 -12.34
CA LYS A 165 16.60 16.69 -13.74
C LYS A 165 17.19 15.29 -13.97
N ILE A 166 17.15 14.44 -12.94
CA ILE A 166 17.61 13.06 -13.02
C ILE A 166 16.55 12.25 -13.78
N GLN A 167 17.01 11.39 -14.70
CA GLN A 167 16.08 10.57 -15.47
C GLN A 167 15.32 9.60 -14.54
N LYS A 168 14.03 9.40 -14.81
CA LYS A 168 13.13 8.55 -14.03
C LYS A 168 13.70 7.17 -13.71
N LYS A 169 14.42 6.54 -14.63
CA LYS A 169 15.06 5.24 -14.42
C LYS A 169 15.98 5.22 -13.19
N TYR A 170 16.75 6.29 -12.97
CA TYR A 170 17.68 6.41 -11.84
C TYR A 170 16.98 6.76 -10.51
N TRP A 171 15.70 7.10 -10.54
CA TRP A 171 14.84 7.19 -9.35
C TRP A 171 14.17 5.83 -9.07
N THR A 172 13.50 5.27 -10.08
CA THR A 172 12.69 4.07 -9.94
C THR A 172 13.53 2.84 -9.58
N ILE A 173 14.70 2.64 -10.20
CA ILE A 173 15.51 1.44 -9.95
C ILE A 173 16.03 1.38 -8.50
N PRO A 174 16.69 2.40 -7.95
CA PRO A 174 17.17 2.35 -6.57
C PRO A 174 16.06 2.19 -5.54
N VAL A 175 14.93 2.90 -5.72
CA VAL A 175 13.77 2.78 -4.82
C VAL A 175 13.22 1.35 -4.85
N SER A 176 13.04 0.78 -6.04
CA SER A 176 12.57 -0.61 -6.17
C SER A 176 13.54 -1.63 -5.60
N LEU A 177 14.85 -1.47 -5.82
CA LEU A 177 15.86 -2.38 -5.27
C LEU A 177 15.87 -2.31 -3.74
N PHE A 178 15.81 -1.11 -3.17
CA PHE A 178 15.70 -0.92 -1.73
C PHE A 178 14.45 -1.64 -1.18
N SER A 179 13.29 -1.43 -1.79
CA SER A 179 12.05 -2.09 -1.38
C SER A 179 12.11 -3.61 -1.48
N ILE A 180 12.73 -4.17 -2.52
CA ILE A 180 12.92 -5.62 -2.66
C ILE A 180 13.81 -6.16 -1.54
N VAL A 181 14.94 -5.51 -1.26
CA VAL A 181 15.88 -5.96 -0.21
C VAL A 181 15.20 -5.95 1.15
N VAL A 182 14.51 -4.86 1.49
CA VAL A 182 13.79 -4.73 2.76
C VAL A 182 12.65 -5.75 2.85
N ALA A 183 11.88 -5.97 1.78
CA ALA A 183 10.81 -6.97 1.77
C ALA A 183 11.35 -8.40 1.85
N THR A 184 12.53 -8.68 1.28
CA THR A 184 13.18 -9.99 1.43
C THR A 184 13.63 -10.23 2.87
N TYR A 185 14.07 -9.19 3.57
CA TYR A 185 14.34 -9.26 5.01
C TYR A 185 13.07 -9.53 5.82
N LEU A 186 11.92 -8.93 5.46
CA LEU A 186 10.64 -9.22 6.10
C LEU A 186 10.21 -10.69 5.97
N LEU A 187 10.54 -11.36 4.87
CA LEU A 187 10.29 -12.81 4.69
C LEU A 187 11.12 -13.71 5.62
N SER A 188 12.20 -13.18 6.20
CA SER A 188 13.13 -13.95 7.04
C SER A 188 12.90 -13.77 8.54
N LYS A 189 11.95 -12.92 8.92
CA LYS A 189 11.46 -12.77 10.30
C LYS A 189 10.35 -13.77 10.58
#